data_AF-A0A818BYX0-F1
#
_entry.id   AF-A0A818BYX0-F1
#
_cell.length_a   1.000
_cell.length_b   1.000
_cell.length_c   1.000
_cell.angle_alpha   90.00
_cell.angle_beta   90.00
_cell.angle_gamma   90.00
#
_symmetry.space_group_name_H-M   'P 1'
#
loop_
_entity.id
_entity.type
_entity.pdbx_description
1 polymer ?
#
loop_
_entity_poly.entity_id
_entity_poly.type
_entity_poly.pdbx_seq_one_letter_code
_entity_poly.pdbx_strand_id
1 'polypeptide(L)'
;MPSRQSGGYLNSWYSFNYGFVHVISLSCESDFPNAPSGNLLDSTTQVNWLKKDLAAVNRAITPWVVVQCHRPWKGSTPVETILSGGVINCPACRAAFEAILIKYKVDIYLAGHVHWYERICLNGMYDHFCSEPFRHREIGITEVFMKKGQ
;
A
#
# COMPACT_ATOMS: atom_id res chain seq x y z
N MET A 1 -1.86 -16.63 10.11
CA MET A 1 -2.13 -15.20 9.89
C MET A 1 -3.31 -14.78 10.77
N PRO A 2 -3.27 -13.64 11.48
CA PRO A 2 -4.25 -13.27 12.52
C PRO A 2 -5.58 -12.71 11.95
N SER A 3 -6.11 -13.30 10.88
CA SER A 3 -7.35 -12.83 10.24
C SER A 3 -8.56 -12.87 11.17
N ARG A 4 -8.70 -13.88 12.02
CA ARG A 4 -9.82 -13.95 12.97
C ARG A 4 -9.83 -12.77 13.95
N GLN A 5 -8.65 -12.34 14.41
CA GLN A 5 -8.49 -11.25 15.37
C GLN A 5 -8.71 -9.89 14.72
N SER A 6 -8.25 -9.71 13.48
CA SER A 6 -8.38 -8.44 12.75
C SER A 6 -9.71 -8.29 12.01
N GLY A 7 -10.59 -9.29 12.04
CA GLY A 7 -11.77 -9.33 11.15
C GLY A 7 -11.41 -9.53 9.67
N GLY A 8 -10.23 -10.07 9.41
CA GLY A 8 -9.68 -10.47 8.13
C GLY A 8 -10.35 -11.72 7.52
N TYR A 9 -9.84 -12.19 6.38
CA TYR A 9 -10.25 -13.46 5.76
C TYR A 9 -9.07 -14.39 5.50
N LEU A 10 -9.11 -15.58 6.11
CA LEU A 10 -8.13 -16.66 5.96
C LEU A 10 -6.67 -16.16 6.00
N ASN A 11 -5.88 -16.50 4.98
CA ASN A 11 -4.53 -16.01 4.74
C ASN A 11 -4.49 -14.89 3.67
N SER A 12 -5.66 -14.37 3.27
CA SER A 12 -5.77 -13.43 2.15
C SER A 12 -5.51 -11.99 2.59
N TRP A 13 -6.21 -11.52 3.63
CA TRP A 13 -6.04 -10.16 4.14
C TRP A 13 -6.35 -10.08 5.64
N TYR A 14 -5.55 -9.32 6.37
CA TYR A 14 -5.57 -9.21 7.84
C TYR A 14 -4.66 -8.06 8.31
N SER A 15 -4.77 -7.69 9.59
CA SER A 15 -3.90 -6.69 10.22
C SER A 15 -3.40 -7.16 11.60
N PHE A 16 -2.34 -6.54 12.11
CA PHE A 16 -1.86 -6.75 13.46
C PHE A 16 -0.98 -5.59 13.93
N ASN A 17 -0.85 -5.44 15.24
CA ASN A 17 0.08 -4.50 15.84
C ASN A 17 1.36 -5.23 16.27
N TYR A 18 2.51 -4.61 16.02
CA TYR A 18 3.80 -5.05 16.53
C TYR A 18 4.59 -3.83 17.02
N GLY A 19 4.68 -3.69 18.35
CA GLY A 19 5.23 -2.49 18.97
C GLY A 19 4.48 -1.23 18.52
N PHE A 20 5.21 -0.28 17.94
CA PHE A 20 4.69 1.01 17.47
C PHE A 20 4.16 0.98 16.02
N VAL A 21 4.03 -0.20 15.42
CA VAL A 21 3.64 -0.36 14.02
C VAL A 21 2.31 -1.12 13.92
N HIS A 22 1.38 -0.56 13.16
CA HIS A 22 0.19 -1.26 12.67
C HIS A 22 0.47 -1.77 11.26
N VAL A 23 0.46 -3.08 11.09
CA VAL A 23 0.78 -3.77 9.83
C VAL A 23 -0.49 -4.33 9.22
N ILE A 24 -0.71 -4.03 7.94
CA ILE A 24 -1.85 -4.51 7.15
C ILE A 24 -1.32 -5.33 5.99
N SER A 25 -1.79 -6.57 5.87
CA SER A 25 -1.56 -7.41 4.70
C SER A 25 -2.83 -7.41 3.85
N LEU A 26 -2.73 -6.92 2.62
CA LEU A 26 -3.82 -6.93 1.64
C LEU A 26 -3.70 -8.09 0.66
N SER A 27 -4.84 -8.52 0.13
CA SER A 27 -4.92 -9.30 -1.09
C SER A 27 -5.12 -8.36 -2.27
N CYS A 28 -4.12 -8.31 -3.16
CA CYS A 28 -4.22 -7.70 -4.50
C CYS A 28 -4.64 -8.71 -5.56
N GLU A 29 -5.05 -9.90 -5.13
CA GLU A 29 -5.54 -10.95 -6.02
C GLU A 29 -7.07 -11.03 -5.97
N SER A 30 -7.69 -10.74 -4.82
CA SER A 30 -9.12 -11.02 -4.59
C SER A 30 -9.84 -10.02 -3.69
N ASP A 31 -11.17 -10.06 -3.70
CA ASP A 31 -12.10 -9.37 -2.75
C ASP A 31 -12.16 -7.84 -2.89
N PHE A 32 -11.96 -7.34 -4.11
CA PHE A 32 -12.14 -5.94 -4.50
C PHE A 32 -12.66 -5.84 -5.95
N PRO A 33 -13.16 -4.67 -6.41
CA PRO A 33 -13.71 -4.55 -7.75
C PRO A 33 -12.63 -4.80 -8.82
N ASN A 34 -12.93 -5.65 -9.80
CA ASN A 34 -12.01 -6.04 -10.88
C ASN A 34 -10.72 -6.73 -10.38
N ALA A 35 -10.81 -7.46 -9.27
CA ALA A 35 -9.67 -8.19 -8.73
C ALA A 35 -9.11 -9.23 -9.74
N PRO A 36 -7.78 -9.34 -9.91
CA PRO A 36 -7.14 -10.20 -10.92
C PRO A 36 -7.55 -11.67 -10.86
N SER A 37 -7.80 -12.19 -9.66
CA SER A 37 -8.14 -13.59 -9.40
C SER A 37 -9.61 -13.78 -8.99
N GLY A 38 -10.47 -12.77 -9.20
CA GLY A 38 -11.87 -12.80 -8.80
C GLY A 38 -12.08 -12.58 -7.30
N ASN A 39 -13.27 -12.84 -6.77
CA ASN A 39 -13.60 -12.63 -5.36
C ASN A 39 -13.87 -13.97 -4.67
N LEU A 40 -13.29 -14.15 -3.49
CA LEU A 40 -13.54 -15.29 -2.61
C LEU A 40 -14.78 -15.06 -1.75
N LEU A 41 -15.05 -13.81 -1.41
CA LEU A 41 -16.25 -13.36 -0.70
C LEU A 41 -17.09 -12.48 -1.63
N ASP A 42 -17.00 -11.15 -1.49
CA ASP A 42 -17.61 -10.17 -2.38
C ASP A 42 -16.60 -9.09 -2.78
N SER A 43 -16.89 -8.35 -3.85
CA SER A 43 -15.99 -7.34 -4.40
C SER A 43 -15.84 -6.08 -3.54
N THR A 44 -16.46 -6.02 -2.37
CA THR A 44 -16.41 -4.88 -1.46
C THR A 44 -15.91 -5.25 -0.06
N THR A 45 -15.85 -6.54 0.29
CA THR A 45 -15.55 -7.00 1.65
C THR A 45 -14.22 -6.45 2.15
N GLN A 46 -13.14 -6.67 1.38
CA GLN A 46 -11.80 -6.25 1.80
C GLN A 46 -11.68 -4.72 1.83
N VAL A 47 -12.29 -4.03 0.86
CA VAL A 47 -12.26 -2.56 0.80
C VAL A 47 -12.97 -1.94 2.00
N ASN A 48 -14.11 -2.49 2.40
CA ASN A 48 -14.86 -2.01 3.56
C ASN A 48 -14.16 -2.36 4.88
N TRP A 49 -13.60 -3.57 4.97
CA TRP A 49 -12.76 -3.98 6.09
C TRP A 49 -11.55 -3.04 6.25
N LEU A 50 -10.82 -2.76 5.18
CA LEU A 50 -9.64 -1.89 5.20
C LEU A 50 -9.97 -0.47 5.70
N LYS A 51 -11.08 0.11 5.23
CA LYS A 51 -11.55 1.43 5.71
C LYS A 51 -11.83 1.40 7.21
N LYS A 52 -12.44 0.34 7.71
CA LYS A 52 -12.77 0.17 9.13
C LYS A 52 -11.51 -0.02 9.98
N ASP A 53 -10.59 -0.87 9.53
CA ASP A 53 -9.31 -1.15 10.19
C ASP A 53 -8.45 0.11 10.31
N LEU A 54 -8.24 0.83 9.19
CA LEU A 54 -7.50 2.09 9.19
C LEU A 54 -8.15 3.20 10.02
N ALA A 55 -9.50 3.24 10.07
CA ALA A 55 -10.21 4.20 10.92
C ALA A 55 -10.05 3.91 12.42
N ALA A 56 -9.77 2.66 12.79
CA ALA A 56 -9.58 2.24 14.18
C ALA A 56 -8.14 2.43 14.69
N VAL A 57 -7.18 2.76 13.81
CA VAL A 57 -5.78 2.94 14.20
C VAL A 57 -5.63 4.15 15.12
N ASN A 58 -5.21 3.89 16.36
CA ASN A 58 -4.79 4.93 17.27
C ASN A 58 -3.30 5.25 17.07
N ARG A 59 -3.01 6.33 16.35
CA ARG A 59 -1.64 6.75 16.04
C ARG A 59 -0.83 7.25 17.24
N ALA A 60 -1.43 7.47 18.40
CA ALA A 60 -0.68 7.70 19.64
C ALA A 60 -0.05 6.40 20.19
N ILE A 61 -0.64 5.24 19.86
CA ILE A 61 -0.15 3.91 20.26
C ILE A 61 0.70 3.30 19.15
N THR A 62 0.20 3.31 17.92
CA THR A 62 0.89 2.80 16.72
C THR A 62 1.07 3.93 15.70
N PRO A 63 2.08 4.81 15.87
CA PRO A 63 2.30 5.94 14.98
C PRO A 63 2.57 5.55 13.53
N TRP A 64 3.16 4.36 13.30
CA TRP A 64 3.50 3.85 11.97
C TRP A 64 2.42 2.93 11.43
N VAL A 65 1.96 3.20 10.22
CA VAL A 65 1.06 2.32 9.48
C VAL A 65 1.76 1.83 8.22
N VAL A 66 1.94 0.50 8.15
CA VAL A 66 2.57 -0.17 7.02
C VAL A 66 1.56 -1.07 6.35
N VAL A 67 1.37 -0.90 5.05
CA VAL A 67 0.52 -1.75 4.22
C VAL A 67 1.41 -2.54 3.28
N GLN A 68 1.14 -3.83 3.13
CA GLN A 68 1.81 -4.68 2.14
C GLN A 68 0.81 -5.34 1.19
N CYS A 69 1.24 -5.57 -0.04
CA CYS A 69 0.53 -6.37 -1.03
C CYS A 69 1.51 -7.12 -1.93
N HIS A 70 1.09 -8.21 -2.58
CA HIS A 70 1.94 -8.89 -3.56
C HIS A 70 2.20 -8.04 -4.82
N ARG A 71 1.15 -7.65 -5.56
CA ARG A 71 1.24 -6.89 -6.81
C ARG A 71 1.49 -5.40 -6.58
N PRO A 72 2.52 -4.81 -7.21
CA PRO A 72 2.67 -3.38 -7.26
C PRO A 72 1.63 -2.74 -8.19
N TRP A 73 1.31 -1.49 -7.92
CA TRP A 73 0.45 -0.67 -8.78
C TRP A 73 0.99 0.74 -9.02
N LYS A 74 2.22 0.98 -8.55
CA LYS A 74 3.08 2.11 -8.87
C LYS A 74 4.48 1.56 -9.13
N GLY A 75 5.17 2.12 -10.12
CA GLY A 75 6.54 1.77 -10.47
C GLY A 75 7.09 2.69 -11.55
N SER A 76 8.38 2.61 -11.78
CA SER A 76 9.18 3.45 -12.68
C SER A 76 9.02 3.07 -14.15
N THR A 77 8.52 1.86 -14.43
CA THR A 77 8.26 1.40 -15.79
C THR A 77 7.03 2.09 -16.36
N PRO A 78 7.14 2.76 -17.53
CA PRO A 78 5.99 3.36 -18.20
C PRO A 78 4.87 2.34 -18.39
N VAL A 79 3.63 2.81 -18.22
CA VAL A 79 2.40 2.07 -18.53
C VAL A 79 2.44 1.46 -19.94
N GLU A 80 3.26 1.96 -20.84
CA GLU A 80 3.35 1.51 -22.24
C GLU A 80 4.14 0.20 -22.47
N THR A 81 4.85 -0.34 -21.46
CA THR A 81 5.45 -1.70 -21.54
C THR A 81 4.44 -2.84 -21.31
N ILE A 82 3.14 -2.54 -21.45
CA ILE A 82 1.99 -3.44 -21.34
C ILE A 82 1.92 -4.50 -22.45
N LEU A 83 2.64 -4.33 -23.57
CA LEU A 83 2.50 -5.18 -24.76
C LEU A 83 3.12 -6.59 -24.64
N SER A 84 3.64 -6.97 -23.47
CA SER A 84 4.24 -8.30 -23.25
C SER A 84 3.72 -8.99 -21.98
N GLY A 85 2.43 -8.82 -21.65
CA GLY A 85 1.83 -9.51 -20.49
C GLY A 85 2.42 -9.08 -19.13
N GLY A 86 2.98 -7.87 -19.09
CA GLY A 86 3.79 -7.34 -17.99
C GLY A 86 2.96 -6.93 -16.78
N VAL A 87 3.05 -7.76 -15.75
CA VAL A 87 2.31 -7.80 -14.49
C VAL A 87 2.69 -6.67 -13.49
N ILE A 88 3.26 -5.57 -13.99
CA ILE A 88 3.96 -4.57 -13.15
C ILE A 88 3.02 -3.52 -12.55
N ASN A 89 1.85 -3.31 -13.15
CA ASN A 89 0.89 -2.33 -12.67
C ASN A 89 -0.48 -2.98 -12.54
N CYS A 90 -0.97 -3.19 -11.32
CA CYS A 90 -2.35 -3.62 -11.08
C CYS A 90 -3.28 -2.38 -11.02
N PRO A 91 -3.98 -1.99 -12.12
CA PRO A 91 -4.76 -0.76 -12.13
C PRO A 91 -6.01 -0.90 -11.26
N ALA A 92 -6.58 -2.11 -11.19
CA ALA A 92 -7.67 -2.44 -10.29
C ALA A 92 -7.28 -2.26 -8.81
N CYS A 93 -6.07 -2.70 -8.44
CA CYS A 93 -5.56 -2.52 -7.08
C CYS A 93 -5.36 -1.03 -6.76
N ARG A 94 -4.79 -0.25 -7.70
CA ARG A 94 -4.66 1.21 -7.56
C ARG A 94 -6.02 1.86 -7.33
N ALA A 95 -7.00 1.55 -8.19
CA ALA A 95 -8.35 2.10 -8.11
C ALA A 95 -9.06 1.72 -6.79
N ALA A 96 -8.85 0.51 -6.29
CA ALA A 96 -9.46 0.02 -5.06
C ALA A 96 -8.83 0.65 -3.79
N PHE A 97 -7.51 0.80 -3.76
CA PHE A 97 -6.80 1.04 -2.49
C PHE A 97 -6.12 2.41 -2.38
N GLU A 98 -5.64 3.02 -3.47
CA GLU A 98 -4.77 4.21 -3.41
C GLU A 98 -5.43 5.36 -2.64
N ALA A 99 -6.66 5.72 -3.00
CA ALA A 99 -7.38 6.82 -2.36
C ALA A 99 -7.62 6.56 -0.85
N ILE A 100 -7.79 5.30 -0.46
CA ILE A 100 -7.99 4.91 0.95
C ILE A 100 -6.67 5.09 1.71
N LEU A 101 -5.56 4.56 1.17
CA LEU A 101 -4.26 4.66 1.83
C LEU A 101 -3.82 6.12 2.00
N ILE A 102 -4.07 6.96 0.99
CA ILE A 102 -3.83 8.42 1.06
C ILE A 102 -4.72 9.07 2.12
N LYS A 103 -6.02 8.78 2.13
CA LYS A 103 -6.98 9.35 3.09
C LYS A 103 -6.57 9.08 4.55
N TYR A 104 -6.11 7.87 4.85
CA TYR A 104 -5.69 7.47 6.20
C TYR A 104 -4.19 7.68 6.48
N LYS A 105 -3.48 8.36 5.56
CA LYS A 105 -2.07 8.76 5.70
C LYS A 105 -1.12 7.58 5.95
N VAL A 106 -1.31 6.47 5.25
CA VAL A 106 -0.41 5.30 5.36
C VAL A 106 1.03 5.72 5.07
N ASP A 107 1.95 5.28 5.93
CA ASP A 107 3.33 5.74 5.92
C ASP A 107 4.18 5.00 4.89
N ILE A 108 3.99 3.68 4.79
CA ILE A 108 4.73 2.81 3.88
C ILE A 108 3.77 1.84 3.19
N TYR A 109 3.89 1.76 1.86
CA TYR A 109 3.31 0.68 1.07
C TYR A 109 4.44 -0.19 0.51
N LEU A 110 4.39 -1.49 0.79
CA LEU A 110 5.36 -2.47 0.32
C LEU A 110 4.70 -3.38 -0.71
N ALA A 111 5.39 -3.59 -1.82
CA ALA A 111 4.97 -4.53 -2.85
C ALA A 111 6.11 -5.48 -3.24
N GLY A 112 5.74 -6.66 -3.70
CA GLY A 112 6.66 -7.66 -4.26
C GLY A 112 6.35 -7.89 -5.73
N HIS A 113 6.19 -9.17 -6.10
CA HIS A 113 5.81 -9.67 -7.43
C HIS A 113 6.84 -9.42 -8.54
N VAL A 114 7.38 -8.21 -8.61
CA VAL A 114 8.44 -7.78 -9.50
C VAL A 114 9.78 -8.01 -8.80
N HIS A 115 10.67 -8.77 -9.42
CA HIS A 115 11.91 -9.25 -8.80
C HIS A 115 13.06 -8.24 -8.90
N TRP A 116 12.82 -7.00 -8.48
CA TRP A 116 13.85 -5.98 -8.26
C TRP A 116 13.40 -5.01 -7.17
N TYR A 117 14.34 -4.20 -6.68
CA TYR A 117 14.05 -3.17 -5.70
C TYR A 117 13.75 -1.83 -6.38
N GLU A 118 12.66 -1.18 -5.98
CA GLU A 118 12.32 0.17 -6.41
C GLU A 118 11.74 0.98 -5.23
N ARG A 119 11.97 2.30 -5.23
CA ARG A 119 11.40 3.23 -4.24
C ARG A 119 10.82 4.45 -4.94
N ILE A 120 9.60 4.81 -4.56
CA ILE A 120 8.81 5.86 -5.20
C ILE A 120 8.62 7.02 -4.22
N CYS A 121 8.63 8.26 -4.72
CA CYS A 121 8.37 9.45 -3.92
C CYS A 121 6.89 9.57 -3.49
N LEU A 122 6.69 10.21 -2.33
CA LEU A 122 5.39 10.36 -1.64
C LEU A 122 4.29 11.02 -2.50
N ASN A 123 4.64 11.99 -3.36
CA ASN A 123 3.68 12.70 -4.22
C ASN A 123 3.49 12.03 -5.60
N GLY A 124 4.01 10.81 -5.76
CA GLY A 124 4.01 10.09 -7.04
C GLY A 124 5.15 10.52 -7.96
N MET A 125 5.31 9.74 -9.03
CA MET A 125 6.19 10.06 -10.15
C MET A 125 5.36 10.77 -11.22
N TYR A 126 5.78 11.96 -11.62
CA TYR A 126 5.33 12.62 -12.85
C TYR A 126 6.52 12.62 -13.80
N ASP A 127 6.36 12.00 -14.97
CA ASP A 127 7.43 11.93 -15.98
C ASP A 127 8.78 11.42 -15.41
N HIS A 128 8.74 10.29 -14.67
CA HIS A 128 9.90 9.69 -14.01
C HIS A 128 10.57 10.50 -12.88
N PHE A 129 10.11 11.71 -12.58
CA PHE A 129 10.61 12.53 -11.49
C PHE A 129 9.62 12.64 -10.34
N CYS A 130 10.14 12.84 -9.13
CA CYS A 130 9.33 13.12 -7.96
C CYS A 130 8.67 14.49 -8.11
N SER A 131 7.35 14.57 -7.91
CA SER A 131 6.66 15.85 -7.87
C SER A 131 7.03 16.61 -6.58
N GLU A 132 7.92 17.59 -6.75
CA GLU A 132 8.41 18.54 -5.75
C GLU A 132 7.25 19.32 -5.06
N PRO A 133 7.40 19.75 -3.77
CA PRO A 133 8.56 20.48 -3.28
C PRO A 133 9.19 19.91 -2.00
N PHE A 134 10.34 19.27 -2.14
CA PHE A 134 11.40 19.32 -1.14
C PHE A 134 11.94 20.75 -1.08
N ARG A 135 11.42 21.57 -0.16
CA ARG A 135 12.15 22.78 0.27
C ARG A 135 13.43 22.34 0.96
N HIS A 136 14.52 22.38 0.20
CA HIS A 136 15.91 22.62 0.58
C HIS A 136 16.23 22.54 2.09
N ARG A 137 16.99 21.52 2.50
CA ARG A 137 18.38 21.68 2.96
C ARG A 137 19.07 20.32 3.10
N GLU A 138 20.27 20.27 2.54
CA GLU A 138 21.37 19.33 2.73
C GLU A 138 21.32 17.97 2.00
N ILE A 139 22.20 17.88 0.99
CA ILE A 139 22.73 16.66 0.42
C ILE A 139 23.65 16.04 1.49
N GLY A 140 23.25 14.87 1.98
CA GLY A 140 24.00 14.03 2.88
C GLY A 140 23.32 12.67 2.90
N ILE A 141 24.11 11.60 2.85
CA ILE A 141 23.62 10.23 2.94
C ILE A 141 23.00 10.08 4.33
N THR A 142 21.68 10.06 4.45
CA THR A 142 21.04 9.89 5.77
C THR A 142 19.74 9.12 5.66
N GLU A 143 19.77 7.96 6.30
CA GLU A 143 18.78 7.34 7.19
C GLU A 143 17.34 7.83 7.11
N VAL A 144 16.42 6.87 7.20
CA VAL A 144 14.98 7.05 7.33
C VAL A 144 14.68 7.97 8.54
N PHE A 145 14.63 9.28 8.32
CA PHE A 145 14.08 10.22 9.30
C PHE A 145 12.56 10.16 9.22
N MET A 146 12.05 9.31 10.09
CA MET A 146 10.69 9.24 10.57
C MET A 146 10.17 10.63 10.98
N LYS A 147 9.26 11.21 10.18
CA LYS A 147 8.60 12.47 10.54
C LYS A 147 7.48 12.18 11.55
N LYS A 148 7.76 12.42 12.83
CA LYS A 148 6.76 12.41 13.91
C LYS A 148 5.75 13.52 13.62
N GLY A 149 4.51 13.16 13.31
CA GLY A 149 3.41 14.12 13.24
C GLY A 149 3.19 14.74 14.62
N GLN A 150 3.28 16.07 14.70
CA GLN A 150 2.59 16.85 15.73
C GLN A 150 1.11 16.99 15.33
#